data_AF-A0A2N2UK45-F1
#
_entry.id   AF-A0A2N2UK45-F1
#
_cell.length_a   1.000
_cell.length_b   1.000
_cell.length_c   1.000
_cell.angle_alpha   90.00
_cell.angle_beta   90.00
_cell.angle_gamma   90.00
#
_symmetry.space_group_name_H-M   'P 1'
#
loop_
_entity.id
_entity.type
_entity.pdbx_description
1 polymer ?
#
loop_
_entity_poly.entity_id
_entity_poly.type
_entity_poly.pdbx_seq_one_letter_code
_entity_poly.pdbx_strand_id
1 'polypeptide(L)'
;MTDPQLSWIEQDEACTARWHSESGTPPPRRVQMADDTMNADTAFRLACEGTALLWRGDFQNARLLLQAVARRAEPKPKKAARKKAKAADVTPAHAFHLYRQSQAQRARILGMLLIPVGEDYIIPLRRAPDISEACVEAYGESTGPFVVSLRELLGVVSAHE
;
A
#
# COMPACT_ATOMS: atom_id res chain seq x y z
N MET A 1 -5.53 12.62 22.08
CA MET A 1 -4.95 12.77 20.73
C MET A 1 -5.95 12.17 19.77
N THR A 2 -6.40 12.91 18.78
CA THR A 2 -7.37 12.39 17.79
C THR A 2 -6.63 11.45 16.84
N ASP A 3 -7.04 10.19 16.77
CA ASP A 3 -6.47 9.26 15.79
C ASP A 3 -6.71 9.80 14.37
N PRO A 4 -5.72 9.69 13.46
CA PRO A 4 -5.91 10.15 12.10
C PRO A 4 -7.09 9.42 11.45
N GLN A 5 -7.88 10.14 10.66
CA GLN A 5 -9.05 9.58 9.98
C GLN A 5 -8.83 9.58 8.47
N LEU A 6 -9.34 8.53 7.83
CA LEU A 6 -9.47 8.39 6.39
C LEU A 6 -10.92 8.67 6.00
N SER A 7 -11.14 9.49 4.98
CA SER A 7 -12.47 9.82 4.45
C SER A 7 -12.59 9.44 2.98
N TRP A 8 -13.74 8.90 2.58
CA TRP A 8 -14.04 8.57 1.18
C TRP A 8 -15.54 8.71 0.90
N ILE A 9 -15.93 8.59 -0.38
CA ILE A 9 -17.34 8.51 -0.79
C ILE A 9 -17.63 7.07 -1.24
N GLU A 10 -18.67 6.47 -0.69
CA GLU A 10 -19.17 5.14 -1.05
C GLU A 10 -20.67 5.26 -1.31
N GLN A 11 -21.13 4.93 -2.53
CA GLN A 11 -22.56 5.03 -2.92
C GLN A 11 -23.18 6.42 -2.65
N ASP A 12 -22.45 7.49 -2.97
CA ASP A 12 -22.82 8.90 -2.70
C ASP A 12 -22.91 9.29 -1.21
N GLU A 13 -22.52 8.41 -0.30
CA GLU A 13 -22.43 8.68 1.13
C GLU A 13 -20.99 8.95 1.57
N ALA A 14 -20.83 9.94 2.46
CA ALA A 14 -19.54 10.25 3.06
C ALA A 14 -19.23 9.24 4.18
N CYS A 15 -18.16 8.47 3.99
CA CYS A 15 -17.70 7.48 4.96
C CYS A 15 -16.36 7.90 5.56
N THR A 16 -16.15 7.49 6.81
CA THR A 16 -14.89 7.70 7.52
C THR A 16 -14.47 6.46 8.29
N ALA A 17 -13.18 6.22 8.41
CA ALA A 17 -12.60 5.19 9.27
C ALA A 17 -11.32 5.69 9.92
N ARG A 18 -10.93 5.05 11.03
CA ARG A 18 -9.61 5.25 11.63
C ARG A 18 -8.53 4.85 10.64
N TRP A 19 -7.53 5.72 10.46
CA TRP A 19 -6.33 5.43 9.68
C TRP A 19 -5.27 4.83 10.59
N HIS A 20 -4.62 3.77 10.13
CA HIS A 20 -3.50 3.16 10.82
C HIS A 20 -2.27 3.11 9.90
N SER A 21 -1.12 3.52 10.42
CA SER A 21 0.18 3.41 9.75
C SER A 21 1.33 3.42 10.75
N GLU A 22 2.03 2.29 10.87
CA GLU A 22 3.24 2.17 11.69
C GLU A 22 4.40 3.04 11.18
N SER A 23 4.43 3.29 9.87
CA SER A 23 5.45 4.15 9.27
C SER A 23 5.22 5.65 9.49
N GLY A 24 4.14 6.03 10.20
CA GLY A 24 3.76 7.43 10.42
C GLY A 24 3.29 8.13 9.13
N THR A 25 2.88 7.36 8.12
CA THR A 25 2.39 7.92 6.86
C THR A 25 1.04 8.60 7.10
N PRO A 26 0.83 9.86 6.66
CA PRO A 26 -0.45 10.53 6.83
C PRO A 26 -1.55 9.86 5.98
N PRO A 27 -2.83 9.98 6.38
CA PRO A 27 -3.94 9.42 5.62
C PRO A 27 -3.99 10.00 4.20
N PRO A 28 -4.19 9.17 3.16
CA PRO A 28 -4.38 9.65 1.79
C PRO A 28 -5.55 10.63 1.67
N ARG A 29 -5.35 11.70 0.89
CA ARG A 29 -6.38 12.73 0.67
C ARG A 29 -7.45 12.32 -0.34
N ARG A 30 -7.12 11.38 -1.23
CA ARG A 30 -8.00 10.87 -2.28
C ARG A 30 -8.10 9.37 -2.11
N VAL A 31 -9.32 8.88 -1.99
CA VAL A 31 -9.62 7.46 -1.85
C VAL A 31 -10.68 7.11 -2.88
N GLN A 32 -10.48 6.01 -3.59
CA GLN A 32 -11.41 5.47 -4.56
C GLN A 32 -11.71 4.02 -4.18
N MET A 33 -12.97 3.62 -4.28
CA MET A 33 -13.37 2.23 -4.11
C MET A 33 -12.82 1.37 -5.24
N ALA A 34 -12.29 0.21 -4.90
CA ALA A 34 -11.75 -0.76 -5.85
C ALA A 34 -12.18 -2.18 -5.47
N ASP A 35 -12.39 -3.01 -6.48
CA ASP A 35 -12.79 -4.41 -6.34
C ASP A 35 -12.08 -5.29 -7.37
N ASP A 36 -12.52 -6.54 -7.49
CA ASP A 36 -11.95 -7.55 -8.37
C ASP A 36 -11.97 -7.18 -9.88
N THR A 37 -12.70 -6.13 -10.27
CA THR A 37 -12.73 -5.62 -11.65
C THR A 37 -11.59 -4.64 -11.96
N MET A 38 -10.89 -4.14 -10.93
CA MET A 38 -9.82 -3.17 -11.06
C MET A 38 -8.58 -3.78 -11.72
N ASN A 39 -8.20 -3.28 -12.88
CA ASN A 39 -6.97 -3.73 -13.56
C ASN A 39 -5.70 -3.08 -12.97
N ALA A 40 -4.59 -3.80 -13.04
CA ALA A 40 -3.32 -3.40 -12.43
C ALA A 40 -2.71 -2.12 -13.04
N ASP A 41 -2.93 -1.85 -14.33
CA ASP A 41 -2.44 -0.62 -14.97
C ASP A 41 -3.19 0.63 -14.48
N THR A 42 -4.49 0.50 -14.25
CA THR A 42 -5.34 1.55 -13.68
C THR A 42 -5.02 1.77 -12.22
N ALA A 43 -4.91 0.69 -11.44
CA ALA A 43 -4.49 0.78 -10.05
C ALA A 43 -3.12 1.46 -9.90
N PHE A 44 -2.14 1.08 -10.73
CA PHE A 44 -0.81 1.68 -10.71
C PHE A 44 -0.83 3.17 -11.07
N ARG A 45 -1.58 3.57 -12.10
CA ARG A 45 -1.72 4.97 -12.51
C ARG A 45 -2.38 5.80 -11.39
N LEU A 46 -3.49 5.33 -10.83
CA LEU A 46 -4.18 5.99 -9.72
C LEU A 46 -3.26 6.15 -8.50
N ALA A 47 -2.50 5.11 -8.15
CA ALA A 47 -1.53 5.16 -7.06
C ALA A 47 -0.39 6.16 -7.34
N CYS A 48 0.08 6.27 -8.59
CA CYS A 48 1.08 7.28 -8.99
C CYS A 48 0.53 8.71 -8.88
N GLU A 49 -0.76 8.91 -9.16
CA GLU A 49 -1.46 10.18 -8.99
C GLU A 49 -1.76 10.50 -7.50
N GLY A 50 -1.45 9.57 -6.59
CA GLY A 50 -1.68 9.70 -5.15
C GLY A 50 -3.13 9.40 -4.72
N THR A 51 -3.87 8.64 -5.52
CA THR A 51 -5.19 8.12 -5.17
C THR A 51 -5.02 6.76 -4.51
N ALA A 52 -5.49 6.65 -3.27
CA ALA A 52 -5.57 5.38 -2.56
C ALA A 52 -6.78 4.57 -3.03
N LEU A 53 -6.64 3.25 -3.04
CA LEU A 53 -7.64 2.30 -3.48
C LEU A 53 -8.12 1.53 -2.27
N LEU A 54 -9.34 1.80 -1.82
CA LEU A 54 -9.95 1.05 -0.72
C LEU A 54 -10.60 -0.22 -1.30
N TRP A 55 -10.03 -1.37 -0.96
CA TRP A 55 -10.42 -2.65 -1.55
C TRP A 55 -11.70 -3.22 -0.91
N ARG A 56 -12.63 -3.68 -1.76
CA ARG A 56 -13.89 -4.35 -1.40
C ARG A 56 -14.09 -5.69 -2.09
N GLY A 57 -13.10 -6.13 -2.88
CA GLY A 57 -13.13 -7.43 -3.54
C GLY A 57 -12.61 -8.56 -2.66
N ASP A 58 -12.08 -9.59 -3.30
CA ASP A 58 -11.49 -10.73 -2.63
C ASP A 58 -10.07 -10.44 -2.11
N PHE A 59 -9.71 -10.96 -0.93
CA PHE A 59 -8.40 -10.68 -0.31
C PHE A 59 -7.23 -11.24 -1.15
N GLN A 60 -7.40 -12.42 -1.76
CA GLN A 60 -6.36 -12.99 -2.62
C GLN A 60 -6.15 -12.14 -3.87
N ASN A 61 -7.22 -11.60 -4.43
CA ASN A 61 -7.14 -10.69 -5.58
C ASN A 61 -6.45 -9.37 -5.21
N ALA A 62 -6.69 -8.84 -4.00
CA ALA A 62 -5.95 -7.69 -3.48
C ALA A 62 -4.44 -7.97 -3.44
N ARG A 63 -4.03 -9.15 -2.96
CA ARG A 63 -2.61 -9.57 -2.95
C ARG A 63 -2.04 -9.68 -4.35
N LEU A 64 -2.77 -10.28 -5.29
CA LEU A 64 -2.35 -10.38 -6.69
C LEU A 64 -2.21 -9.00 -7.34
N LEU A 65 -3.15 -8.10 -7.08
CA LEU A 65 -3.09 -6.71 -7.55
C LEU A 65 -1.86 -6.01 -6.99
N LEU A 66 -1.59 -6.12 -5.69
CA LEU A 66 -0.41 -5.55 -5.05
C LEU A 66 0.88 -6.03 -5.72
N GLN A 67 1.00 -7.34 -5.99
CA GLN A 67 2.15 -7.90 -6.69
C GLN A 67 2.27 -7.37 -8.13
N ALA A 68 1.15 -7.26 -8.85
CA ALA A 68 1.13 -6.74 -10.21
C ALA A 68 1.50 -5.24 -10.28
N VAL A 69 1.10 -4.44 -9.28
CA VAL A 69 1.49 -3.05 -9.11
C VAL A 69 2.97 -2.96 -8.71
N ALA A 70 3.46 -3.84 -7.83
CA ALA A 70 4.86 -3.90 -7.43
C ALA A 70 5.79 -4.13 -8.62
N ARG A 71 5.45 -5.06 -9.52
CA ARG A 71 6.17 -5.31 -10.78
C ARG A 71 6.21 -4.09 -11.71
N ARG A 72 5.15 -3.26 -11.70
CA ARG A 72 5.07 -2.04 -12.52
C ARG A 72 5.85 -0.87 -11.91
N ALA A 73 5.94 -0.82 -10.59
CA ALA A 73 6.74 0.16 -9.86
C ALA A 73 8.25 -0.11 -9.93
N GLU A 74 8.67 -1.29 -10.43
CA GLU A 74 10.09 -1.57 -10.61
C GLU A 74 10.65 -0.74 -11.76
N PRO A 75 11.83 -0.12 -11.57
CA PRO A 75 12.51 0.54 -12.66
C PRO A 75 12.81 -0.50 -13.74
N LYS A 76 12.15 -0.39 -14.90
CA LYS A 76 12.45 -1.24 -16.05
C LYS A 76 13.94 -1.13 -16.34
N PRO A 77 14.68 -2.24 -16.47
CA PRO A 77 16.03 -2.18 -16.99
C PRO A 77 15.92 -1.65 -18.42
N LYS A 78 16.09 -0.34 -18.58
CA LYS A 78 16.32 0.23 -19.91
C LYS A 78 17.54 -0.51 -20.42
N LYS A 79 17.34 -1.32 -21.47
CA LYS A 79 18.39 -1.98 -22.23
C LYS A 79 19.64 -1.11 -22.15
N ALA A 80 20.71 -1.65 -21.59
CA ALA A 80 22.05 -1.09 -21.55
C ALA A 80 22.64 -0.98 -22.97
N ALA A 81 21.87 -0.41 -23.89
CA ALA A 81 22.17 -0.15 -25.26
C ALA A 81 21.85 1.33 -25.49
N ARG A 82 22.90 2.16 -25.39
CA ARG A 82 23.07 3.50 -26.00
C ARG A 82 23.29 4.74 -25.12
N LYS A 83 23.56 4.64 -23.82
CA LYS A 83 24.26 5.75 -23.12
C LYS A 83 25.43 5.29 -22.24
N LYS A 84 26.40 4.66 -22.90
CA LYS A 84 27.84 4.90 -22.62
C LYS A 84 28.24 6.34 -23.05
N ALA A 85 27.48 7.34 -22.63
CA ALA A 85 27.76 8.75 -22.93
C ALA A 85 27.32 9.57 -21.72
N LYS A 86 28.30 10.03 -20.94
CA LYS A 86 28.24 10.60 -19.58
C LYS A 86 28.29 9.58 -18.42
N ALA A 87 29.24 8.66 -18.48
CA ALA A 87 29.83 8.05 -17.29
C ALA A 87 30.99 8.94 -16.78
N ALA A 88 30.67 10.19 -16.46
CA ALA A 88 31.53 11.07 -15.69
C ALA A 88 30.69 11.50 -14.47
N ASP A 89 31.14 11.12 -13.29
CA ASP A 89 30.69 11.59 -11.97
C ASP A 89 29.35 11.08 -11.42
N VAL A 90 29.09 9.76 -11.45
CA VAL A 90 28.15 9.17 -10.46
C VAL A 90 28.95 8.72 -9.25
N THR A 91 29.01 9.57 -8.22
CA THR A 91 29.62 9.19 -6.94
C THR A 91 28.79 8.09 -6.26
N PRO A 92 29.40 7.24 -5.41
CA PRO A 92 28.66 6.25 -4.61
C PRO A 92 27.53 6.87 -3.78
N ALA A 93 27.72 8.10 -3.29
CA ALA A 93 26.69 8.86 -2.60
C ALA A 93 25.48 9.17 -3.50
N HIS A 94 25.71 9.64 -4.73
CA HIS A 94 24.62 9.91 -5.68
C HIS A 94 23.85 8.64 -6.06
N ALA A 95 24.54 7.51 -6.26
CA ALA A 95 23.89 6.22 -6.49
C ALA A 95 23.02 5.77 -5.30
N PHE A 96 23.50 5.95 -4.07
CA PHE A 96 22.74 5.67 -2.86
C PHE A 96 21.50 6.56 -2.70
N HIS A 97 21.63 7.86 -3.01
CA HIS A 97 20.49 8.79 -3.00
C HIS A 97 19.40 8.39 -4.00
N LEU A 98 19.78 8.04 -5.24
CA LEU A 98 18.84 7.56 -6.25
C LEU A 98 18.16 6.25 -5.86
N TYR A 99 18.92 5.32 -5.26
CA TYR A 99 18.36 4.07 -4.75
C TYR A 99 17.31 4.34 -3.66
N ARG A 100 17.65 5.15 -2.65
CA ARG A 100 16.69 5.52 -1.59
C ARG A 100 15.45 6.22 -2.14
N GLN A 101 15.61 7.11 -3.11
CA GLN A 101 14.49 7.82 -3.74
C GLN A 101 13.54 6.83 -4.47
N SER A 102 14.09 5.91 -5.25
CA SER A 102 13.30 4.91 -5.98
C SER A 102 12.57 3.94 -5.02
N GLN A 103 13.22 3.55 -3.93
CA GLN A 103 12.60 2.72 -2.89
C GLN A 103 11.48 3.46 -2.16
N ALA A 104 11.69 4.73 -1.80
CA ALA A 104 10.65 5.54 -1.16
C ALA A 104 9.44 5.75 -2.09
N GLN A 105 9.67 6.01 -3.38
CA GLN A 105 8.59 6.15 -4.37
C GLN A 105 7.82 4.83 -4.52
N ARG A 106 8.52 3.70 -4.60
CA ARG A 106 7.89 2.37 -4.66
C ARG A 106 7.05 2.08 -3.41
N ALA A 107 7.58 2.36 -2.23
CA ALA A 107 6.86 2.20 -0.97
C ALA A 107 5.58 3.04 -0.94
N ARG A 108 5.65 4.29 -1.41
CA ARG A 108 4.49 5.18 -1.51
C ARG A 108 3.42 4.64 -2.46
N ILE A 109 3.79 4.18 -3.65
CA ILE A 109 2.85 3.63 -4.64
C ILE A 109 2.16 2.38 -4.07
N LEU A 110 2.93 1.46 -3.50
CA LEU A 110 2.38 0.22 -2.93
C LEU A 110 1.58 0.45 -1.64
N GLY A 111 1.87 1.55 -0.94
CA GLY A 111 1.09 2.03 0.20
C GLY A 111 -0.33 2.46 -0.15
N MET A 112 -0.63 2.71 -1.43
CA MET A 112 -1.95 3.21 -1.86
C MET A 112 -3.02 2.12 -1.95
N LEU A 113 -2.68 0.83 -1.89
CA LEU A 113 -3.69 -0.22 -1.80
C LEU A 113 -4.07 -0.44 -0.33
N LEU A 114 -5.29 -0.04 0.02
CA LEU A 114 -5.81 -0.04 1.37
C LEU A 114 -6.81 -1.16 1.59
N ILE A 115 -6.84 -1.68 2.80
CA ILE A 115 -7.77 -2.72 3.23
C ILE A 115 -8.43 -2.33 4.56
N PRO A 116 -9.73 -2.60 4.72
CA PRO A 116 -10.38 -2.49 6.02
C PRO A 116 -9.94 -3.64 6.93
N VAL A 117 -9.80 -3.35 8.21
CA VAL A 117 -9.63 -4.31 9.29
C VAL A 117 -10.70 -3.99 10.33
N GLY A 118 -11.52 -4.98 10.66
CA GLY A 118 -12.61 -4.86 11.62
C GLY A 118 -12.14 -5.02 13.06
N GLU A 119 -13.09 -5.33 13.93
CA GLU A 119 -12.81 -5.71 15.32
C GLU A 119 -11.99 -7.00 15.38
N ASP A 120 -11.21 -7.15 16.45
CA ASP A 120 -10.34 -8.31 16.68
C ASP A 120 -9.44 -8.69 15.48
N TYR A 121 -9.02 -7.68 14.71
CA TYR A 121 -8.21 -7.83 13.50
C TYR A 121 -8.85 -8.67 12.38
N ILE A 122 -10.18 -8.82 12.38
CA ILE A 122 -10.91 -9.54 11.35
C ILE A 122 -10.96 -8.72 10.07
N ILE A 123 -10.42 -9.22 8.97
CA ILE A 123 -10.55 -8.57 7.66
C ILE A 123 -11.91 -8.94 7.06
N PRO A 124 -12.82 -7.99 6.79
CA PRO A 124 -14.15 -8.26 6.26
C PRO A 124 -14.14 -8.50 4.73
N LEU A 125 -13.19 -9.32 4.25
CA LEU A 125 -13.02 -9.66 2.83
C LEU A 125 -13.03 -11.17 2.65
N ARG A 126 -13.54 -11.64 1.50
CA ARG A 126 -13.58 -13.07 1.20
C ARG A 126 -12.17 -13.64 1.11
N ARG A 127 -11.98 -14.85 1.69
CA ARG A 127 -10.68 -15.58 1.74
C ARG A 127 -9.56 -14.80 2.42
N ALA A 128 -9.89 -13.86 3.31
CA ALA A 128 -8.88 -13.28 4.18
C ALA A 128 -8.35 -14.34 5.16
N PRO A 129 -7.02 -14.40 5.38
CA PRO A 129 -6.44 -15.24 6.41
C PRO A 129 -6.73 -14.66 7.79
N ASP A 130 -6.58 -15.50 8.81
CA ASP A 130 -6.48 -15.03 10.19
C ASP A 130 -5.13 -14.31 10.36
N ILE A 131 -5.18 -13.08 10.85
CA ILE A 131 -4.03 -12.20 11.08
C ILE A 131 -3.96 -11.72 12.53
N SER A 132 -4.86 -12.22 13.38
CA SER A 132 -5.09 -11.70 14.73
C SER A 132 -3.85 -11.79 15.59
N GLU A 133 -3.19 -12.95 15.65
CA GLU A 133 -1.99 -13.16 16.46
C GLU A 133 -0.85 -12.21 16.06
N ALA A 134 -0.51 -12.16 14.77
CA ALA A 134 0.53 -11.26 14.26
C ALA A 134 0.20 -9.78 14.51
N CYS A 135 -1.07 -9.40 14.42
CA CYS A 135 -1.50 -8.02 14.70
C CYS A 135 -1.52 -7.71 16.20
N VAL A 136 -1.86 -8.66 17.06
CA VAL A 136 -1.78 -8.48 18.52
C VAL A 136 -0.32 -8.28 18.94
N GLU A 137 0.60 -9.04 18.38
CA GLU A 137 2.03 -8.88 18.67
C GLU A 137 2.58 -7.53 18.18
N ALA A 138 2.20 -7.09 16.98
CA ALA A 138 2.73 -5.86 16.39
C ALA A 138 2.02 -4.58 16.87
N TYR A 139 0.69 -4.62 17.02
CA TYR A 139 -0.14 -3.44 17.29
C TYR A 139 -0.73 -3.43 18.70
N GLY A 140 -0.67 -4.55 19.43
CA GLY A 140 -1.34 -4.72 20.73
C GLY A 140 -2.80 -5.10 20.59
N GLU A 141 -3.57 -4.92 21.67
CA GLU A 141 -5.00 -5.23 21.68
C GLU A 141 -5.79 -4.40 20.65
N SER A 142 -6.79 -5.03 20.03
CA SER A 142 -7.64 -4.35 19.06
C SER A 142 -8.37 -3.17 19.71
N THR A 143 -8.16 -1.99 19.14
CA THR A 143 -8.79 -0.73 19.57
C THR A 143 -9.99 -0.36 18.68
N GLY A 144 -10.50 -1.32 17.92
CA GLY A 144 -11.62 -1.16 17.00
C GLY A 144 -11.21 -1.03 15.52
N PRO A 145 -12.19 -0.92 14.60
CA PRO A 145 -11.95 -0.98 13.16
C PRO A 145 -11.03 0.12 12.65
N PHE A 146 -10.25 -0.19 11.62
CA PHE A 146 -9.34 0.75 10.96
C PHE A 146 -9.10 0.39 9.50
N VAL A 147 -8.43 1.29 8.79
CA VAL A 147 -7.93 1.07 7.44
C VAL A 147 -6.42 1.21 7.45
N VAL A 148 -5.74 0.26 6.80
CA VAL A 148 -4.28 0.18 6.69
C VAL A 148 -3.88 -0.16 5.26
N SER A 149 -2.62 0.11 4.90
CA SER A 149 -2.06 -0.42 3.66
C SER A 149 -1.95 -1.95 3.71
N LEU A 150 -2.36 -2.63 2.63
CA LEU A 150 -2.14 -4.08 2.51
C LEU A 150 -0.64 -4.42 2.57
N ARG A 151 0.24 -3.54 2.07
CA ARG A 151 1.69 -3.76 2.14
C ARG A 151 2.21 -3.77 3.58
N GLU A 152 1.74 -2.85 4.41
CA GLU A 152 2.12 -2.80 5.84
C GLU A 152 1.60 -4.04 6.56
N LEU A 153 0.33 -4.39 6.36
CA LEU A 153 -0.25 -5.57 6.98
C LEU A 153 0.51 -6.85 6.61
N LEU A 154 0.82 -7.05 5.32
CA LEU A 154 1.59 -8.22 4.89
C LEU A 154 2.98 -8.24 5.51
N GLY A 155 3.60 -7.08 5.73
CA GLY A 155 4.88 -6.96 6.43
C GLY A 155 4.81 -7.46 7.87
N VAL A 156 3.77 -7.09 8.60
CA VAL A 156 3.51 -7.58 9.98
C VAL A 156 3.33 -9.10 10.00
N VAL A 157 2.45 -9.63 9.15
CA VAL A 157 2.20 -11.08 9.08
C VAL A 157 3.49 -11.84 8.77
N SER A 158 4.28 -11.37 7.80
CA SER A 158 5.55 -12.02 7.42
C SER A 158 6.69 -11.87 8.43
N ALA A 159 6.57 -10.98 9.43
CA ALA A 159 7.57 -10.85 10.50
C ALA A 159 7.28 -11.78 11.69
N HIS A 160 6.04 -12.27 11.78
CA HIS A 160 5.60 -13.24 12.78
C HIS A 160 5.87 -14.70 12.33
N GLU A 161 5.79 -14.98 11.03
CA GLU A 161 6.20 -16.27 10.41
C GLU A 161 7.72 -16.45 10.33
#